data_AF-A0A915Y3R5-F1
#
_entry.id   AF-A0A915Y3R5-F1
#
_cell.length_a   1.000
_cell.length_b   1.000
_cell.length_c   1.000
_cell.angle_alpha   90.00
_cell.angle_beta   90.00
_cell.angle_gamma   90.00
#
_symmetry.space_group_name_H-M   'P 1'
#
loop_
_entity.id
_entity.type
_entity.pdbx_description
1 polymer ?
#
loop_
_entity_poly.entity_id
_entity_poly.type
_entity_poly.pdbx_seq_one_letter_code
_entity_poly.pdbx_strand_id
1 'polypeptide(L)'
;MIALARLSWSLSVLLGAIALWSASGLVIAGPTLPLAGQHQLPLANGLYLFGESPQPQRVGRSYIVFAVQDRKVYGALYLPNSSFDCFRGTVGDRQLQVTVLPTYEEEPYQAEIDLLSFYSLPRLSPSDRAILATCAAEPRPIVTHTGS
;
A
#
# COMPACT_ATOMS: atom_id res chain seq x y z
N MET A 1 25.34 -66.91 -13.67
CA MET A 1 24.81 -65.85 -12.78
C MET A 1 24.47 -66.50 -11.44
N ILE A 2 24.82 -65.84 -10.34
CA ILE A 2 25.17 -66.38 -9.03
C ILE A 2 23.95 -66.42 -8.07
N ALA A 3 23.86 -67.52 -7.29
CA ALA A 3 23.45 -67.69 -5.87
C ALA A 3 22.15 -67.04 -5.32
N LEU A 4 21.19 -67.85 -4.85
CA LEU A 4 20.91 -68.26 -3.44
C LEU A 4 20.20 -67.18 -2.61
N ALA A 5 18.92 -67.39 -2.26
CA ALA A 5 18.44 -67.89 -0.94
C ALA A 5 18.17 -66.70 0.03
N ARG A 6 17.19 -66.62 0.94
CA ARG A 6 16.51 -67.52 1.89
C ARG A 6 15.20 -66.80 2.33
N LEU A 7 14.09 -67.51 2.59
CA LEU A 7 13.65 -67.95 3.94
C LEU A 7 13.44 -66.72 4.87
N SER A 8 12.33 -66.43 5.54
CA SER A 8 11.11 -67.13 5.92
C SER A 8 10.35 -66.23 6.90
N TRP A 9 9.06 -66.49 7.13
CA TRP A 9 8.33 -66.30 8.40
C TRP A 9 8.48 -64.94 9.12
N SER A 10 7.40 -64.19 9.37
CA SER A 10 6.58 -64.48 10.54
C SER A 10 5.25 -63.71 10.48
N LEU A 11 4.17 -64.48 10.56
CA LEU A 11 2.87 -64.05 11.07
C LEU A 11 2.99 -64.10 12.61
N SER A 12 2.70 -63.02 13.35
CA SER A 12 2.02 -63.11 14.64
C SER A 12 1.87 -61.80 15.41
N VAL A 13 0.59 -61.54 15.73
CA VAL A 13 0.07 -61.17 17.05
C VAL A 13 0.13 -59.69 17.43
N LEU A 14 -1.02 -59.07 17.20
CA LEU A 14 -1.62 -58.00 17.99
C LEU A 14 -1.65 -58.36 19.48
N LEU A 15 -1.06 -57.51 20.32
CA LEU A 15 -1.48 -57.28 21.71
C LEU A 15 -0.92 -55.92 22.15
N GLY A 16 -1.56 -54.85 21.63
CA GLY A 16 -1.34 -53.50 22.11
C GLY A 16 -2.07 -53.29 23.43
N ALA A 17 -1.30 -53.13 24.50
CA ALA A 17 -1.76 -52.93 25.86
C ALA A 17 -2.65 -51.67 26.00
N ILE A 18 -3.70 -51.82 26.80
CA ILE A 18 -4.58 -50.76 27.28
C ILE A 18 -3.85 -49.98 28.37
N ALA A 19 -3.75 -48.66 28.21
CA ALA A 19 -3.87 -47.58 29.21
C ALA A 19 -3.12 -46.35 28.63
N LEU A 20 -3.70 -45.17 28.51
CA LEU A 20 -3.93 -44.25 29.61
C LEU A 20 -4.84 -43.10 29.14
N TRP A 21 -5.67 -42.63 30.07
CA TRP A 21 -6.59 -41.50 29.92
C TRP A 21 -5.90 -40.22 29.44
N SER A 22 -6.44 -39.59 28.41
CA SER A 22 -6.29 -38.15 28.20
C SER A 22 -7.68 -37.53 28.20
N ALA A 23 -7.94 -36.75 29.25
CA ALA A 23 -9.13 -35.94 29.37
C ALA A 23 -9.28 -35.08 28.10
N SER A 24 -10.37 -35.29 27.36
CA SER A 24 -10.74 -34.42 26.25
C SER A 24 -11.15 -33.06 26.83
N GLY A 25 -10.18 -32.18 27.04
CA GLY A 25 -10.45 -30.76 27.18
C GLY A 25 -11.04 -30.27 25.85
N LEU A 26 -12.34 -29.98 25.83
CA LEU A 26 -12.98 -29.23 24.75
C LEU A 26 -12.28 -27.86 24.67
N VAL A 27 -11.36 -27.72 23.73
CA VAL A 27 -10.92 -26.41 23.28
C VAL A 27 -12.10 -25.81 22.54
N ILE A 28 -12.83 -24.91 23.20
CA ILE A 28 -13.83 -24.06 22.57
C ILE A 28 -13.04 -23.10 21.70
N ALA A 29 -12.79 -23.47 20.45
CA ALA A 29 -12.34 -22.56 19.42
C ALA A 29 -13.49 -21.56 19.20
N GLY A 30 -13.48 -20.46 19.97
CA GLY A 30 -14.31 -19.30 19.64
C GLY A 30 -13.94 -18.79 18.25
N PRO A 31 -14.87 -18.14 17.53
CA PRO A 31 -14.54 -17.54 16.24
C PRO A 31 -13.44 -16.51 16.46
N THR A 32 -12.22 -16.83 16.06
CA THR A 32 -11.16 -15.85 15.89
C THR A 32 -11.58 -14.94 14.76
N LEU A 33 -12.20 -13.81 15.12
CA LEU A 33 -12.33 -12.69 14.19
C LEU A 33 -10.90 -12.34 13.73
N PRO A 34 -10.61 -12.33 12.43
CA PRO A 34 -9.34 -11.80 11.98
C PRO A 34 -9.23 -10.37 12.53
N LEU A 35 -8.17 -10.08 13.30
CA LEU A 35 -7.80 -8.70 13.60
C LEU A 35 -7.78 -7.99 12.24
N ALA A 36 -8.57 -6.91 12.14
CA ALA A 36 -8.69 -6.10 10.95
C ALA A 36 -7.30 -5.91 10.35
N GLY A 37 -7.04 -6.60 9.23
CA GLY A 37 -5.78 -6.48 8.51
C GLY A 37 -5.57 -4.99 8.24
N GLN A 38 -4.38 -4.50 8.56
CA GLN A 38 -4.00 -3.13 8.25
C GLN A 38 -4.36 -2.91 6.79
N HIS A 39 -5.37 -2.07 6.52
CA HIS A 39 -5.76 -1.72 5.16
C HIS A 39 -4.63 -0.88 4.60
N GLN A 40 -3.63 -1.56 4.04
CA GLN A 40 -2.57 -0.94 3.27
C GLN A 40 -3.21 -0.36 2.02
N LEU A 41 -2.94 0.91 1.73
CA LEU A 41 -3.34 1.58 0.51
C LEU A 41 -2.54 0.93 -0.63
N PRO A 42 -3.13 0.01 -1.42
CA PRO A 42 -2.36 -0.80 -2.34
C PRO A 42 -2.19 -0.03 -3.65
N LEU A 43 -1.36 1.01 -3.62
CA LEU A 43 -0.98 1.77 -4.81
C LEU A 43 0.15 1.03 -5.53
N ALA A 44 -0.17 0.48 -6.69
CA ALA A 44 0.82 -0.06 -7.62
C ALA A 44 1.61 1.07 -8.31
N ASN A 45 2.68 0.71 -9.01
CA ASN A 45 3.37 1.65 -9.88
C ASN A 45 2.40 2.16 -10.95
N GLY A 46 2.31 3.47 -11.15
CA GLY A 46 1.33 4.06 -12.07
C GLY A 46 1.08 5.54 -11.86
N LEU A 47 0.12 6.08 -12.62
CA LEU A 47 -0.33 7.46 -12.54
C LEU A 47 -1.74 7.52 -11.95
N TYR A 48 -1.95 8.51 -11.08
CA TYR A 48 -3.17 8.64 -10.30
C TYR A 48 -3.70 10.06 -10.36
N LEU A 49 -5.02 10.19 -10.40
CA LEU A 49 -5.74 11.46 -10.31
C LEU A 49 -6.87 11.32 -9.29
N PHE A 50 -6.90 12.24 -8.34
CA PHE A 50 -7.93 12.35 -7.33
C PHE A 50 -8.45 13.79 -7.27
N GLY A 51 -9.68 14.00 -6.81
CA GLY A 51 -10.21 15.34 -6.62
C GLY A 51 -11.39 15.43 -5.65
N GLU A 52 -11.64 16.62 -5.14
CA GLU A 52 -12.78 16.92 -4.25
C GLU A 52 -14.13 16.83 -4.98
N SER A 53 -14.09 16.74 -6.31
CA SER A 53 -15.25 16.64 -7.18
C SER A 53 -15.09 15.46 -8.14
N PRO A 54 -16.16 14.65 -8.36
CA PRO A 54 -16.14 13.58 -9.35
C PRO A 54 -16.11 14.13 -10.79
N GLN A 55 -16.47 15.40 -10.98
CA GLN A 55 -16.30 16.11 -12.24
C GLN A 55 -14.91 16.75 -12.26
N PRO A 56 -14.07 16.47 -13.27
CA PRO A 56 -12.74 17.06 -13.39
C PRO A 56 -12.80 18.57 -13.69
N GLN A 57 -11.73 19.29 -13.37
CA GLN A 57 -11.54 20.71 -13.74
C GLN A 57 -12.64 21.66 -13.22
N ARG A 58 -13.30 21.34 -12.10
CA ARG A 58 -14.23 22.25 -11.43
C ARG A 58 -13.46 23.33 -10.70
N VAL A 59 -13.71 24.58 -11.08
CA VAL A 59 -13.15 25.77 -10.41
C VAL A 59 -13.53 25.77 -8.93
N GLY A 60 -12.58 26.12 -8.07
CA GLY A 60 -12.75 26.13 -6.62
C GLY A 60 -12.81 24.74 -5.99
N ARG A 61 -12.32 23.72 -6.68
CA ARG A 61 -12.10 22.36 -6.15
C ARG A 61 -10.65 21.96 -6.33
N SER A 62 -10.12 21.28 -5.33
CA SER A 62 -8.74 20.80 -5.35
C SER A 62 -8.63 19.43 -6.01
N TYR A 63 -7.50 19.21 -6.67
CA TYR A 63 -7.16 17.96 -7.32
C TYR A 63 -5.72 17.57 -7.00
N ILE A 64 -5.44 16.27 -7.08
CA ILE A 64 -4.14 15.68 -6.77
C ILE A 64 -3.77 14.78 -7.94
N VAL A 65 -2.66 15.08 -8.61
CA VAL A 65 -2.09 14.25 -9.67
C VAL A 65 -0.69 13.78 -9.26
N PHE A 66 -0.44 12.48 -9.32
CA PHE A 66 0.86 11.95 -8.92
C PHE A 66 1.20 10.64 -9.62
N ALA A 67 2.50 10.33 -9.63
CA ALA A 67 3.03 9.04 -10.03
C ALA A 67 3.50 8.26 -8.80
N VAL A 68 3.41 6.94 -8.89
CA VAL A 68 3.99 5.99 -7.95
C VAL A 68 5.05 5.17 -8.67
N GLN A 69 6.24 5.11 -8.10
CA GLN A 69 7.32 4.24 -8.56
C GLN A 69 8.08 3.71 -7.34
N ASP A 70 8.01 2.40 -7.11
CA ASP A 70 8.70 1.70 -6.02
C ASP A 70 8.39 2.31 -4.64
N ARG A 71 7.09 2.55 -4.42
CA ARG A 71 6.50 3.26 -3.26
C ARG A 71 6.94 4.72 -3.08
N LYS A 72 7.76 5.28 -3.96
CA LYS A 72 8.03 6.72 -4.00
C LYS A 72 6.93 7.41 -4.78
N VAL A 73 6.54 8.59 -4.33
CA VAL A 73 5.57 9.44 -5.03
C VAL A 73 6.17 10.78 -5.38
N TYR A 74 5.79 11.28 -6.55
CA TYR A 74 5.97 12.67 -6.95
C TYR A 74 4.71 13.15 -7.66
N GLY A 75 4.32 14.39 -7.42
CA GLY A 75 3.06 14.90 -7.93
C GLY A 75 2.81 16.34 -7.54
N ALA A 76 1.55 16.75 -7.66
CA ALA A 76 1.10 18.07 -7.26
C ALA A 76 -0.30 18.04 -6.65
N LEU A 77 -0.55 18.95 -5.72
CA LEU A 77 -1.89 19.44 -5.43
C LEU A 77 -2.13 20.67 -6.29
N TYR A 78 -3.30 20.78 -6.93
CA TYR A 78 -3.58 21.91 -7.81
C TYR A 78 -5.03 22.37 -7.76
N LEU A 79 -5.21 23.66 -8.05
CA LEU A 79 -6.51 24.26 -8.34
C LEU A 79 -6.61 24.54 -9.85
N PRO A 80 -7.68 24.11 -10.54
CA PRO A 80 -7.85 24.37 -11.96
C PRO A 80 -7.75 25.86 -12.29
N ASN A 81 -6.94 26.21 -13.29
CA ASN A 81 -6.70 27.58 -13.77
C ASN A 81 -6.13 28.55 -12.72
N SER A 82 -5.40 28.04 -11.74
CA SER A 82 -4.77 28.84 -10.69
C SER A 82 -3.32 28.38 -10.49
N SER A 83 -2.98 27.88 -9.31
CA SER A 83 -1.66 27.38 -8.95
C SER A 83 -1.65 25.87 -8.72
N PHE A 84 -0.43 25.33 -8.66
CA PHE A 84 -0.15 23.99 -8.18
C PHE A 84 1.08 24.05 -7.26
N ASP A 85 1.14 23.13 -6.30
CA ASP A 85 2.32 22.92 -5.45
C ASP A 85 2.80 21.50 -5.62
N CYS A 86 4.08 21.35 -5.96
CA CYS A 86 4.67 20.04 -6.15
C CYS A 86 4.89 19.36 -4.80
N PHE A 87 4.88 18.03 -4.79
CA PHE A 87 5.26 17.26 -3.61
C PHE A 87 6.07 16.01 -3.99
N ARG A 88 6.83 15.52 -3.02
CA ARG A 88 7.52 14.22 -3.09
C ARG A 88 7.38 13.46 -1.79
N GLY A 89 7.39 12.14 -1.85
CA GLY A 89 7.27 11.35 -0.64
C GLY A 89 7.17 9.87 -0.88
N THR A 90 6.40 9.19 -0.04
CA THR A 90 6.16 7.75 -0.15
C THR A 90 4.69 7.37 0.07
N VAL A 91 4.32 6.21 -0.44
CA VAL A 91 3.05 5.56 -0.12
C VAL A 91 3.15 4.95 1.27
N GLY A 92 2.44 5.51 2.23
CA GLY A 92 2.25 4.95 3.57
C GLY A 92 1.11 3.93 3.62
N ASP A 93 0.80 3.42 4.81
CA ASP A 93 -0.21 2.38 4.96
C ASP A 93 -1.62 2.87 4.63
N ARG A 94 -1.96 4.13 4.90
CA ARG A 94 -3.33 4.66 4.68
C ARG A 94 -3.38 5.92 3.83
N GLN A 95 -2.23 6.55 3.59
CA GLN A 95 -2.11 7.90 3.07
C GLN A 95 -0.76 8.09 2.38
N LEU A 96 -0.63 9.15 1.59
CA LEU A 96 0.69 9.59 1.14
C LEU A 96 1.37 10.37 2.26
N GLN A 97 2.64 10.07 2.51
CA GLN A 97 3.50 10.85 3.41
C GLN A 97 4.43 11.67 2.53
N VAL A 98 4.26 13.00 2.50
CA VAL A 98 4.89 13.85 1.50
C VAL A 98 5.51 15.10 2.09
N THR A 99 6.56 15.59 1.43
CA THR A 99 7.06 16.94 1.55
C THR A 99 6.46 17.79 0.44
N VAL A 100 5.72 18.82 0.80
CA VAL A 100 5.17 19.82 -0.14
C VAL A 100 6.22 20.89 -0.41
N LEU A 101 6.33 21.29 -1.66
CA LEU A 101 7.21 22.31 -2.21
C LEU A 101 6.34 23.49 -2.65
N PRO A 102 6.01 24.42 -1.74
CA PRO A 102 5.11 25.52 -2.04
C PRO A 102 5.72 26.46 -3.08
N THR A 103 4.89 26.92 -4.01
CA THR A 103 5.31 27.80 -5.11
C THR A 103 5.50 29.25 -4.68
N TYR A 104 4.77 29.71 -3.65
CA TYR A 104 4.66 31.13 -3.32
C TYR A 104 5.23 31.55 -1.95
N GLU A 105 5.23 30.71 -0.90
CA GLU A 105 5.80 31.05 0.42
C GLU A 105 6.38 29.83 1.18
N GLU A 106 7.51 30.05 1.88
CA GLU A 106 8.21 29.19 2.87
C GLU A 106 8.92 27.88 2.47
N GLU A 107 9.73 27.39 3.41
CA GLU A 107 10.50 26.15 3.34
C GLU A 107 9.60 24.93 3.08
N PRO A 108 10.13 23.85 2.47
CA PRO A 108 9.41 22.60 2.32
C PRO A 108 8.84 22.09 3.65
N TYR A 109 7.57 21.67 3.66
CA TYR A 109 6.90 21.16 4.87
C TYR A 109 6.35 19.74 4.66
N GLN A 110 6.20 18.99 5.75
CA GLN A 110 5.64 17.64 5.71
C GLN A 110 4.11 17.69 5.80
N ALA A 111 3.45 16.83 5.04
CA ALA A 111 2.01 16.67 5.03
C ALA A 111 1.62 15.20 4.81
N GLU A 112 0.40 14.88 5.24
CA GLU A 112 -0.23 13.60 4.99
C GLU A 112 -1.45 13.81 4.09
N ILE A 113 -1.54 13.04 3.00
CA ILE A 113 -2.65 13.14 2.05
C ILE A 113 -3.49 11.86 2.15
N ASP A 114 -4.66 11.97 2.78
CA ASP A 114 -5.65 10.90 2.82
C ASP A 114 -6.42 10.82 1.50
N LEU A 115 -5.99 9.93 0.60
CA LEU A 115 -6.61 9.74 -0.71
C LEU A 115 -8.06 9.24 -0.62
N LEU A 116 -8.47 8.63 0.49
CA LEU A 116 -9.84 8.12 0.66
C LEU A 116 -10.86 9.24 0.86
N SER A 117 -10.40 10.46 1.16
CA SER A 117 -11.25 11.65 1.26
C SER A 117 -11.59 12.27 -0.12
N PHE A 118 -11.02 11.74 -1.20
CA PHE A 118 -11.18 12.26 -2.57
C PHE A 118 -11.82 11.23 -3.52
N TYR A 119 -12.44 11.72 -4.59
CA TYR A 119 -12.89 10.87 -5.68
C TYR A 119 -11.71 10.46 -6.56
N SER A 120 -11.54 9.16 -6.79
CA SER A 120 -10.63 8.67 -7.82
C SER A 120 -11.19 8.96 -9.21
N LEU A 121 -10.38 9.63 -10.05
CA LEU A 121 -10.77 10.01 -11.40
C LEU A 121 -10.02 9.14 -12.41
N PRO A 122 -10.73 8.49 -13.36
CA PRO A 122 -10.13 7.45 -14.20
C PRO A 122 -9.25 7.99 -15.34
N ARG A 123 -9.24 9.30 -15.60
CA ARG A 123 -8.58 9.87 -16.78
C ARG A 123 -7.78 11.11 -16.42
N LEU A 124 -6.49 11.09 -16.74
CA LEU A 124 -5.65 12.27 -16.74
C LEU A 124 -5.88 13.09 -18.02
N SER A 125 -6.06 14.39 -17.87
CA SER A 125 -6.09 15.37 -18.95
C SER A 125 -4.68 15.74 -19.42
N PRO A 126 -4.54 16.47 -20.55
CA PRO A 126 -3.26 17.06 -20.93
C PRO A 126 -2.68 18.02 -19.88
N SER A 127 -3.54 18.76 -19.16
CA SER A 127 -3.10 19.67 -18.10
C SER A 127 -2.53 18.88 -16.91
N ASP A 128 -3.17 17.79 -16.50
CA ASP A 128 -2.67 16.90 -15.44
C ASP A 128 -1.28 16.35 -15.76
N ARG A 129 -1.09 15.90 -17.01
CA ARG A 129 0.20 15.39 -17.48
C ARG A 129 1.27 16.48 -17.50
N ALA A 130 0.91 17.70 -17.90
CA ALA A 130 1.84 18.82 -17.91
C ALA A 130 2.29 19.21 -16.50
N ILE A 131 1.36 19.29 -15.54
CA ILE A 131 1.68 19.56 -14.13
C ILE A 131 2.62 18.48 -13.58
N LEU A 132 2.30 17.20 -13.82
CA LEU A 132 3.12 16.09 -13.36
C LEU A 132 4.54 16.12 -13.95
N ALA A 133 4.65 16.45 -15.25
CA ALA A 133 5.95 16.59 -15.92
C ALA A 133 6.79 17.73 -15.32
N THR A 134 6.17 18.87 -15.01
CA THR A 134 6.85 19.99 -14.33
C THR A 134 7.36 19.56 -12.97
N CYS A 135 6.54 18.90 -12.15
CA CYS A 135 6.97 18.45 -10.83
C CYS A 135 8.05 17.38 -10.89
N ALA A 136 8.02 16.48 -11.88
CA ALA A 136 9.05 15.45 -12.07
C ALA A 136 10.44 16.06 -12.32
N ALA A 137 10.51 17.21 -12.99
CA ALA A 137 11.77 17.87 -13.35
C ALA A 137 12.48 18.57 -12.17
N GLU A 138 11.81 18.77 -11.03
CA GLU A 138 12.41 19.49 -9.91
C GLU A 138 13.33 18.59 -9.05
N PRO A 139 14.64 18.81 -8.91
CA PRO A 139 15.54 17.79 -8.32
C PRO A 139 15.51 17.66 -6.78
N ARG A 140 14.52 18.21 -6.08
CA ARG A 140 14.59 18.31 -4.60
C ARG A 140 14.57 16.92 -3.94
N PRO A 141 15.51 16.61 -3.03
CA PRO A 141 15.54 15.33 -2.33
C PRO A 141 14.31 15.15 -1.43
N ILE A 142 13.86 13.90 -1.29
CA ILE A 142 12.83 13.53 -0.31
C ILE A 142 13.43 13.73 1.07
N VAL A 143 12.95 14.73 1.82
CA VAL A 143 13.39 14.92 3.20
C VAL A 143 12.56 13.99 4.08
N THR A 144 13.10 12.83 4.42
CA THR A 144 12.54 11.98 5.48
C THR A 144 13.05 12.48 6.82
N HIS A 145 12.17 13.04 7.65
CA HIS A 145 12.49 13.25 9.07
C HIS A 145 12.47 11.88 9.76
N THR A 146 13.63 11.26 9.93
CA THR A 146 13.81 10.19 10.91
C THR A 146 13.67 10.85 12.28
N GLY A 147 12.50 10.73 12.92
CA GLY A 147 12.28 11.23 14.26
C GLY A 147 13.18 10.52 15.28
N SER A 148 13.76 11.33 16.18
CA SER A 148 14.30 10.89 17.49
C SER A 148 13.21 10.99 18.55
#